data_AF-A0A7X9FNF6-F1
#
_entry.id   AF-A0A7X9FNF6-F1
#
_cell.length_a   1.000
_cell.length_b   1.000
_cell.length_c   1.000
_cell.angle_alpha   90.00
_cell.angle_beta   90.00
_cell.angle_gamma   90.00
#
_symmetry.space_group_name_H-M   'P 1'
#
loop_
_entity.id
_entity.type
_entity.pdbx_description
1 polymer ?
#
loop_
_entity_poly.entity_id
_entity_poly.type
_entity_poly.pdbx_seq_one_letter_code
_entity_poly.pdbx_strand_id
1 'polypeptide(L)'
;VAPIKFLAKVASDFQKPGGLTVVTDADMSGFLAALPVGRIPGVGRRTLEALGLLGIRTAGDILAHQPEFFARRFGAAGLELYDKARGIDPSPVVTGRRVKSVSAENTFERDVASREVLASWLLRQTERVGRELRRKGLCGRTVTLKLKYADFRQITRSKTMPEPTDCDETIFAVARDLLEAVSLDRPARLVGVGVSGFHAVQVQPSLWYDPDASGSAGRYRRLDGAIDAIRDRFGREAIHRGRLFPGVQGPRGGGASGQS
;
A
#
# COMPACT_ATOMS: atom_id res chain seq x y z
N VAL A 1 -12.65 -19.86 -19.81
CA VAL A 1 -14.00 -19.66 -19.23
C VAL A 1 -14.22 -20.74 -18.20
N ALA A 2 -14.73 -20.39 -17.02
CA ALA A 2 -15.04 -21.36 -15.99
C ALA A 2 -16.21 -20.85 -15.12
N PRO A 3 -17.00 -21.74 -14.50
CA PRO A 3 -18.21 -21.40 -13.75
C PRO A 3 -17.96 -20.63 -12.45
N ILE A 4 -16.73 -20.71 -11.91
CA ILE A 4 -16.34 -20.01 -10.68
C ILE A 4 -15.13 -19.09 -10.92
N LYS A 5 -15.12 -17.96 -10.21
CA LYS A 5 -14.20 -16.84 -10.44
C LYS A 5 -12.72 -17.22 -10.33
N PHE A 6 -12.34 -17.98 -9.29
CA PHE A 6 -10.93 -18.40 -9.16
C PHE A 6 -10.52 -19.34 -10.31
N LEU A 7 -11.40 -20.23 -10.74
CA LEU A 7 -11.11 -21.19 -11.79
C LEU A 7 -10.98 -20.49 -13.14
N ALA A 8 -11.77 -19.43 -13.38
CA ALA A 8 -11.62 -18.60 -14.57
C ALA A 8 -10.25 -17.91 -14.60
N LYS A 9 -9.76 -17.44 -13.44
CA LYS A 9 -8.39 -16.91 -13.30
C LYS A 9 -7.34 -17.97 -13.60
N VAL A 10 -7.43 -19.15 -12.99
CA VAL A 10 -6.48 -20.25 -13.18
C VAL A 10 -6.45 -20.72 -14.64
N ALA A 11 -7.63 -20.91 -15.24
CA ALA A 11 -7.81 -21.32 -16.63
C ALA A 11 -7.18 -20.30 -17.61
N SER A 12 -7.29 -19.00 -17.32
CA SER A 12 -6.66 -17.94 -18.13
C SER A 12 -5.13 -17.94 -18.08
N ASP A 13 -4.54 -18.45 -17.00
CA ASP A 13 -3.09 -18.51 -16.78
C ASP A 13 -2.48 -19.85 -17.24
N PHE A 14 -3.29 -20.83 -17.66
CA PHE A 14 -2.87 -22.21 -17.94
C PHE A 14 -2.24 -22.40 -19.33
N GLN A 15 -2.71 -21.66 -20.35
CA GLN A 15 -2.24 -21.78 -21.74
C GLN A 15 -1.68 -20.46 -22.30
N LYS A 16 -1.01 -19.66 -21.46
CA LYS A 16 -0.31 -18.47 -21.96
C LYS A 16 0.98 -18.85 -22.68
N PRO A 17 1.33 -18.19 -23.81
CA PRO A 17 0.55 -17.14 -24.48
C PRO A 17 -0.49 -17.72 -25.47
N GLY A 18 -1.71 -17.16 -25.48
CA GLY A 18 -2.68 -17.32 -26.59
C GLY A 18 -3.74 -18.43 -26.47
N GLY A 19 -3.70 -19.32 -25.47
CA GLY A 19 -4.68 -20.39 -25.34
C GLY A 19 -5.89 -20.03 -24.46
N LEU A 20 -7.07 -20.48 -24.90
CA LEU A 20 -8.32 -20.37 -24.15
C LEU A 20 -8.62 -21.72 -23.47
N THR A 21 -8.43 -21.79 -22.15
CA THR A 21 -8.89 -22.95 -21.38
C THR A 21 -10.36 -22.76 -21.01
N VAL A 22 -11.22 -23.67 -21.46
CA VAL A 22 -12.63 -23.77 -21.03
C VAL A 22 -12.73 -24.93 -20.05
N VAL A 23 -13.21 -24.65 -18.84
CA VAL A 23 -13.53 -25.67 -17.84
C VAL A 23 -15.03 -25.66 -17.66
N THR A 24 -15.68 -26.76 -18.06
CA THR A 24 -17.13 -26.94 -17.89
C THR A 24 -17.45 -27.43 -16.46
N ASP A 25 -18.72 -27.40 -16.06
CA ASP A 25 -19.14 -27.98 -14.77
C ASP A 25 -18.82 -29.47 -14.68
N ALA A 26 -18.94 -30.21 -15.80
CA ALA A 26 -18.65 -31.63 -15.87
C ALA A 26 -17.16 -31.95 -15.66
N ASP A 27 -16.27 -31.10 -16.18
CA ASP A 27 -14.81 -31.30 -16.10
C ASP A 27 -14.21 -30.72 -14.80
N MET A 28 -14.99 -29.95 -14.05
CA MET A 28 -14.51 -29.17 -12.90
C MET A 28 -13.86 -30.05 -11.84
N SER A 29 -14.51 -31.15 -11.46
CA SER A 29 -14.02 -32.03 -10.39
C SER A 29 -12.66 -32.65 -10.75
N GLY A 30 -12.53 -33.17 -11.97
CA GLY A 30 -11.26 -33.75 -12.46
C GLY A 30 -10.15 -32.71 -12.60
N PHE A 31 -10.49 -31.52 -13.12
CA PHE A 31 -9.54 -30.42 -13.23
C PHE A 31 -9.03 -29.96 -11.86
N LEU A 32 -9.92 -29.82 -10.87
CA LEU A 32 -9.57 -29.43 -9.52
C LEU A 32 -8.72 -30.49 -8.81
N ALA A 33 -9.06 -31.77 -8.97
CA ALA A 33 -8.31 -32.86 -8.36
C ALA A 33 -6.81 -32.81 -8.75
N ALA A 34 -6.51 -32.51 -10.02
CA ALA A 34 -5.15 -32.40 -10.53
C ALA A 34 -4.50 -31.01 -10.34
N LEU A 35 -5.24 -30.00 -9.87
CA LEU A 35 -4.76 -28.62 -9.80
C LEU A 35 -3.68 -28.47 -8.72
N PRO A 36 -2.44 -28.02 -9.05
CA PRO A 36 -1.42 -27.79 -8.05
C PRO A 36 -1.85 -26.70 -7.05
N VAL A 37 -1.66 -26.94 -5.74
CA VAL A 37 -2.15 -26.02 -4.69
C VAL A 37 -1.56 -24.61 -4.81
N GLY A 38 -0.33 -24.46 -5.32
CA GLY A 38 0.29 -23.16 -5.57
C GLY A 38 -0.38 -22.32 -6.65
N ARG A 39 -1.27 -22.91 -7.47
CA ARG A 39 -2.07 -22.19 -8.47
C ARG A 39 -3.40 -21.68 -7.88
N ILE A 40 -3.79 -22.14 -6.69
CA ILE A 40 -5.04 -21.73 -6.04
C ILE A 40 -4.87 -20.30 -5.48
N PRO A 41 -5.70 -19.33 -5.87
CA PRO A 41 -5.63 -17.97 -5.33
C PRO A 41 -5.80 -17.92 -3.81
N GLY A 42 -4.84 -17.29 -3.13
CA GLY A 42 -4.75 -17.24 -1.66
C GLY A 42 -3.64 -18.13 -1.10
N VAL A 43 -3.11 -19.08 -1.88
CA VAL A 43 -1.93 -19.86 -1.50
C VAL A 43 -0.66 -19.09 -1.85
N GLY A 44 -0.11 -18.39 -0.86
CA GLY A 44 1.20 -17.74 -0.97
C GLY A 44 2.35 -18.70 -0.68
N ARG A 45 3.59 -18.25 -0.91
CA ARG A 45 4.83 -19.05 -0.71
C ARG A 45 4.87 -19.79 0.63
N ARG A 46 4.56 -19.12 1.75
CA ARG A 46 4.58 -19.74 3.09
C ARG A 46 3.53 -20.85 3.24
N THR A 47 2.32 -20.62 2.73
CA THR A 47 1.26 -21.63 2.74
C THR A 47 1.64 -22.81 1.87
N LEU A 48 2.23 -22.57 0.69
CA LEU A 48 2.72 -23.60 -0.22
C LEU A 48 3.82 -24.46 0.44
N GLU A 49 4.80 -23.84 1.09
CA GLU A 49 5.85 -24.55 1.84
C GLU A 49 5.23 -25.40 2.96
N ALA A 50 4.30 -24.85 3.75
CA ALA A 50 3.63 -25.56 4.82
C ALA A 50 2.78 -26.74 4.35
N LEU A 51 2.08 -26.61 3.22
CA LEU A 51 1.33 -27.71 2.60
C LEU A 51 2.27 -28.78 2.05
N GLY A 52 3.39 -28.37 1.43
CA GLY A 52 4.39 -29.29 0.91
C GLY A 52 5.02 -30.17 1.99
N LEU A 53 5.27 -29.64 3.19
CA LEU A 53 5.73 -30.41 4.35
C LEU A 53 4.72 -31.46 4.83
N LEU A 54 3.43 -31.30 4.47
CA LEU A 54 2.35 -32.23 4.78
C LEU A 54 2.10 -33.23 3.63
N GLY A 55 2.89 -33.17 2.56
CA GLY A 55 2.70 -33.98 1.36
C GLY A 55 1.56 -33.51 0.44
N ILE A 56 0.92 -32.38 0.75
CA ILE A 56 -0.23 -31.85 0.00
C ILE A 56 0.30 -31.03 -1.18
N ARG A 57 0.09 -31.53 -2.41
CA ARG A 57 0.60 -30.92 -3.65
C ARG A 57 -0.51 -30.48 -4.61
N THR A 58 -1.66 -31.15 -4.56
CA THR A 58 -2.82 -30.90 -5.42
C THR A 58 -4.07 -30.53 -4.62
N ALA A 59 -5.09 -29.97 -5.27
CA ALA A 59 -6.37 -29.74 -4.62
C ALA A 59 -7.06 -31.07 -4.26
N GLY A 60 -6.83 -32.16 -5.01
CA GLY A 60 -7.26 -33.50 -4.63
C GLY A 60 -6.69 -33.93 -3.27
N ASP A 61 -5.39 -33.67 -3.02
CA ASP A 61 -4.75 -33.99 -1.74
C ASP A 61 -5.38 -33.22 -0.58
N ILE A 62 -5.85 -31.98 -0.81
CA ILE A 62 -6.57 -31.19 0.21
C ILE A 62 -7.86 -31.92 0.64
N LEU A 63 -8.61 -32.48 -0.32
CA LEU A 63 -9.88 -33.15 -0.06
C LEU A 63 -9.73 -34.50 0.64
N ALA A 64 -8.52 -35.06 0.68
CA ALA A 64 -8.22 -36.26 1.47
C ALA A 64 -8.18 -35.98 2.99
N HIS A 65 -8.18 -34.70 3.39
CA HIS A 65 -8.23 -34.28 4.79
C HIS A 65 -9.58 -33.67 5.15
N GLN A 66 -9.88 -33.63 6.46
CA GLN A 66 -11.08 -32.98 6.97
C GLN A 66 -10.91 -31.45 7.03
N PRO A 67 -11.96 -30.64 6.80
CA PRO A 67 -11.88 -29.17 6.80
C PRO A 67 -11.33 -28.60 8.13
N GLU A 68 -11.62 -29.25 9.27
CA GLU A 68 -11.14 -28.85 10.59
C GLU A 68 -9.62 -28.90 10.70
N PHE A 69 -8.95 -29.79 9.94
CA PHE A 69 -7.50 -29.84 9.87
C PHE A 69 -6.93 -28.52 9.34
N PHE A 70 -7.50 -28.00 8.25
CA PHE A 70 -7.07 -26.73 7.67
C PHE A 70 -7.49 -25.54 8.52
N ALA A 71 -8.67 -25.58 9.13
CA ALA A 71 -9.11 -24.55 10.08
C ALA A 71 -8.13 -24.41 11.25
N ARG A 72 -7.71 -25.52 11.87
CA ARG A 72 -6.74 -25.51 12.97
C ARG A 72 -5.36 -24.99 12.55
N ARG A 73 -4.92 -25.30 11.32
CA ARG A 73 -3.57 -24.97 10.83
C ARG A 73 -3.47 -23.55 10.26
N PHE A 74 -4.50 -23.09 9.56
CA PHE A 74 -4.47 -21.87 8.74
C PHE A 74 -5.64 -20.91 9.04
N GLY A 75 -6.50 -21.22 10.02
CA GLY A 75 -7.65 -20.40 10.38
C GLY A 75 -8.69 -20.32 9.27
N ALA A 76 -9.35 -19.16 9.15
CA ALA A 76 -10.35 -18.89 8.11
C ALA A 76 -9.81 -19.13 6.69
N ALA A 77 -8.54 -18.80 6.43
CA ALA A 77 -7.91 -19.04 5.14
C ALA A 77 -7.76 -20.53 4.80
N GLY A 78 -7.69 -21.40 5.82
CA GLY A 78 -7.70 -22.85 5.64
C GLY A 78 -9.06 -23.39 5.20
N LEU A 79 -10.14 -22.85 5.77
CA LEU A 79 -11.50 -23.20 5.36
C LEU A 79 -11.77 -22.71 3.92
N GLU A 80 -11.39 -21.47 3.60
CA GLU A 80 -11.50 -20.95 2.23
C GLU A 80 -10.69 -21.77 1.22
N LEU A 81 -9.52 -22.29 1.62
CA LEU A 81 -8.71 -23.15 0.78
C LEU A 81 -9.42 -24.50 0.52
N TYR A 82 -10.04 -25.08 1.55
CA TYR A 82 -10.81 -26.31 1.43
C TYR A 82 -12.02 -26.14 0.52
N ASP A 83 -12.78 -25.05 0.68
CA ASP A 83 -13.92 -24.72 -0.18
C ASP A 83 -13.49 -24.56 -1.64
N LYS A 84 -12.38 -23.86 -1.91
CA LYS A 84 -11.83 -23.73 -3.26
C LYS A 84 -11.41 -25.08 -3.86
N ALA A 85 -10.83 -25.97 -3.06
CA ALA A 85 -10.49 -27.32 -3.52
C ALA A 85 -11.74 -28.12 -3.91
N ARG A 86 -12.89 -27.85 -3.28
CA ARG A 86 -14.21 -28.40 -3.64
C ARG A 86 -14.90 -27.69 -4.81
N GLY A 87 -14.30 -26.63 -5.36
CA GLY A 87 -14.94 -25.82 -6.41
C GLY A 87 -15.98 -24.83 -5.86
N ILE A 88 -15.94 -24.52 -4.57
CA ILE A 88 -16.84 -23.57 -3.92
C ILE A 88 -16.11 -22.22 -3.78
N ASP A 89 -16.61 -21.20 -4.49
CA ASP A 89 -16.14 -19.82 -4.36
C ASP A 89 -17.34 -18.87 -4.48
N PRO A 90 -17.99 -18.51 -3.34
CA PRO A 90 -19.17 -17.64 -3.34
C PRO A 90 -18.80 -16.18 -3.58
N SER A 91 -17.54 -15.83 -3.85
CA SER A 91 -17.11 -14.45 -3.94
C SER A 91 -17.72 -13.75 -5.17
N PRO A 92 -18.49 -12.66 -4.98
CA PRO A 92 -19.11 -11.98 -6.11
C PRO A 92 -18.06 -11.29 -6.98
N VAL A 93 -18.44 -11.02 -8.23
CA VAL A 93 -17.72 -10.08 -9.08
C VAL A 93 -18.02 -8.67 -8.57
N VAL A 94 -17.03 -8.03 -7.94
CA VAL A 94 -17.16 -6.68 -7.39
C VAL A 94 -16.61 -5.68 -8.39
N THR A 95 -17.47 -4.83 -8.96
CA THR A 95 -17.13 -3.84 -9.99
C THR A 95 -16.56 -2.53 -9.44
N GLY A 96 -16.68 -2.29 -8.14
CA GLY A 96 -16.11 -1.10 -7.47
C GLY A 96 -15.68 -1.40 -6.04
N ARG A 97 -14.41 -1.09 -5.70
CA ARG A 97 -13.89 -1.23 -4.34
C ARG A 97 -13.69 0.16 -3.73
N ARG A 98 -14.36 0.43 -2.61
CA ARG A 98 -14.08 1.64 -1.82
C ARG A 98 -12.62 1.60 -1.35
N VAL A 99 -11.89 2.68 -1.59
CA VAL A 99 -10.51 2.84 -1.12
C VAL A 99 -10.54 2.84 0.41
N LYS A 100 -9.74 1.99 1.06
CA LYS A 100 -9.69 1.88 2.53
C LYS A 100 -8.53 2.66 3.15
N SER A 101 -7.46 2.85 2.39
CA SER A 101 -6.29 3.63 2.75
C SER A 101 -5.56 4.13 1.51
N VAL A 102 -4.74 5.17 1.68
CA VAL A 102 -3.79 5.69 0.68
C VAL A 102 -2.44 5.77 1.39
N SER A 103 -1.41 5.16 0.81
CA SER A 103 -0.08 5.10 1.44
C SER A 103 1.03 5.15 0.41
N ALA A 104 2.20 5.65 0.83
CA ALA A 104 3.44 5.59 0.08
C ALA A 104 4.56 5.11 1.01
N GLU A 105 5.45 4.28 0.48
CA GLU A 105 6.59 3.74 1.22
C GLU A 105 7.82 3.66 0.31
N ASN A 106 9.01 3.62 0.92
CA ASN A 106 10.29 3.47 0.25
C ASN A 106 11.11 2.38 0.93
N THR A 107 11.57 1.40 0.15
CA THR A 107 12.62 0.46 0.58
C THR A 107 13.96 1.04 0.16
N PHE A 108 14.88 1.20 1.10
CA PHE A 108 16.19 1.78 0.82
C PHE A 108 17.12 0.76 0.14
N GLU A 109 18.08 1.25 -0.64
CA GLU A 109 19.16 0.39 -1.16
C GLU A 109 20.12 0.00 -0.03
N ARG A 110 20.49 0.97 0.80
CA ARG A 110 21.28 0.80 2.03
C ARG A 110 20.44 1.18 3.24
N ASP A 111 20.56 0.41 4.31
CA ASP A 111 19.75 0.63 5.50
C ASP A 111 20.13 1.95 6.20
N VAL A 112 19.13 2.64 6.76
CA VAL A 112 19.23 4.02 7.23
C VAL A 112 19.06 4.08 8.75
N ALA A 113 20.05 4.63 9.47
CA ALA A 113 19.97 4.83 10.92
C ALA A 113 19.61 6.27 11.33
N SER A 114 19.72 7.25 10.42
CA SER A 114 19.43 8.67 10.73
C SER A 114 17.93 8.96 10.70
N ARG A 115 17.42 9.54 11.80
CA ARG A 115 16.03 10.01 11.90
C ARG A 115 15.73 11.11 10.90
N GLU A 116 16.68 11.99 10.68
CA GLU A 116 16.57 13.13 9.77
C GLU A 116 16.37 12.64 8.33
N VAL A 117 17.17 11.65 7.90
CA VAL A 117 17.00 11.03 6.58
C VAL A 117 15.63 10.37 6.47
N LEU A 118 15.20 9.60 7.48
CA LEU A 118 13.87 8.98 7.50
C LEU A 118 12.75 10.03 7.44
N ALA A 119 12.89 11.15 8.15
CA ALA A 119 11.93 12.24 8.14
C ALA A 119 11.86 12.92 6.75
N SER A 120 12.98 13.14 6.07
CA SER A 120 12.99 13.66 4.69
C SER A 120 12.25 12.72 3.73
N TRP A 121 12.43 11.40 3.89
CA TRP A 121 11.69 10.41 3.10
C TRP A 121 10.19 10.40 3.43
N LEU A 122 9.83 10.50 4.71
CA LEU A 122 8.44 10.62 5.13
C LEU A 122 7.79 11.87 4.54
N LEU A 123 8.48 13.01 4.49
CA LEU A 123 7.94 14.23 3.87
C LEU A 123 7.61 14.00 2.38
N ARG A 124 8.52 13.40 1.62
CA ARG A 124 8.29 13.06 0.20
C ARG A 124 7.11 12.10 0.02
N GLN A 125 6.97 11.13 0.91
CA GLN A 125 5.86 10.16 0.87
C GLN A 125 4.53 10.81 1.26
N THR A 126 4.54 11.72 2.24
CA THR A 126 3.38 12.49 2.64
C THR A 126 2.86 13.35 1.49
N GLU A 127 3.72 14.06 0.75
CA GLU A 127 3.29 14.83 -0.42
C GLU A 127 2.60 13.94 -1.48
N ARG A 128 3.10 12.72 -1.68
CA ARG A 128 2.47 11.75 -2.59
C ARG A 128 1.11 11.30 -2.08
N VAL A 129 1.00 11.02 -0.78
CA VAL A 129 -0.25 10.61 -0.14
C VAL A 129 -1.28 11.75 -0.17
N GLY A 130 -0.91 12.96 0.25
CA GLY A 130 -1.78 14.12 0.25
C GLY A 130 -2.30 14.47 -1.14
N ARG A 131 -1.43 14.48 -2.15
CA ARG A 131 -1.86 14.69 -3.55
C ARG A 131 -2.85 13.63 -4.02
N GLU A 132 -2.62 12.37 -3.69
CA GLU A 132 -3.52 11.28 -4.06
C GLU A 132 -4.88 11.37 -3.33
N LEU A 133 -4.89 11.81 -2.07
CA LEU A 133 -6.10 12.10 -1.31
C LEU A 133 -6.91 13.21 -1.97
N ARG A 134 -6.26 14.34 -2.28
CA ARG A 134 -6.89 15.49 -2.97
C ARG A 134 -7.46 15.09 -4.34
N ARG A 135 -6.70 14.34 -5.14
CA ARG A 135 -7.16 13.82 -6.45
C ARG A 135 -8.39 12.92 -6.36
N LYS A 136 -8.56 12.20 -5.25
CA LYS A 136 -9.71 11.33 -4.99
C LYS A 136 -10.84 12.02 -4.24
N GLY A 137 -10.69 13.29 -3.88
CA GLY A 137 -11.65 14.01 -3.03
C GLY A 137 -11.81 13.37 -1.64
N LEU A 138 -10.73 12.79 -1.10
CA LEU A 138 -10.73 12.08 0.18
C LEU A 138 -10.00 12.89 1.25
N CYS A 139 -10.56 12.89 2.47
CA CYS A 139 -9.86 13.29 3.69
C CYS A 139 -9.91 12.13 4.69
N GLY A 140 -8.81 11.89 5.42
CA GLY A 140 -8.72 10.80 6.39
C GLY A 140 -8.29 11.28 7.77
N ARG A 141 -8.66 10.52 8.81
CA ARG A 141 -8.36 10.87 10.22
C ARG A 141 -7.13 10.16 10.78
N THR A 142 -6.81 8.98 10.26
CA THR A 142 -5.77 8.13 10.86
C THR A 142 -4.51 8.16 10.01
N VAL A 143 -3.43 8.70 10.57
CA VAL A 143 -2.08 8.64 9.98
C VAL A 143 -1.35 7.44 10.56
N THR A 144 -0.73 6.65 9.69
CA THR A 144 0.00 5.42 10.05
C THR A 144 1.43 5.51 9.55
N LEU A 145 2.40 5.40 10.47
CA LEU A 145 3.80 5.16 10.18
C LEU A 145 4.06 3.65 10.06
N LYS A 146 4.79 3.28 9.02
CA LYS A 146 5.35 1.94 8.85
C LYS A 146 6.87 2.03 8.83
N LEU A 147 7.54 1.21 9.63
CA LEU A 147 8.98 1.08 9.63
C LEU A 147 9.33 -0.41 9.56
N LYS A 148 10.32 -0.77 8.75
CA LYS A 148 10.91 -2.11 8.72
C LYS A 148 12.40 -1.98 8.98
N TYR A 149 12.93 -2.76 9.90
CA TYR A 149 14.35 -2.80 10.23
C TYR A 149 15.12 -3.73 9.27
N ALA A 150 16.45 -3.65 9.32
CA ALA A 150 17.38 -4.48 8.54
C ALA A 150 17.17 -6.00 8.72
N ASP A 151 16.73 -6.42 9.91
CA ASP A 151 16.38 -7.80 10.27
C ASP A 151 14.99 -8.24 9.78
N PHE A 152 14.34 -7.42 8.95
CA PHE A 152 13.00 -7.61 8.42
C PHE A 152 11.85 -7.54 9.45
N ARG A 153 12.13 -7.21 10.72
CA ARG A 153 11.09 -6.90 11.70
C ARG A 153 10.36 -5.63 11.29
N GLN A 154 9.03 -5.68 11.29
CA GLN A 154 8.17 -4.55 10.97
C GLN A 154 7.51 -4.01 12.23
N ILE A 155 7.42 -2.68 12.33
CA ILE A 155 6.58 -1.99 13.28
C ILE A 155 5.63 -1.04 12.57
N THR A 156 4.49 -0.82 13.20
CA THR A 156 3.48 0.11 12.73
C THR A 156 2.98 0.91 13.92
N ARG A 157 2.85 2.23 13.74
CA ARG A 157 2.32 3.16 14.73
C ARG A 157 1.31 4.05 14.03
N SER A 158 0.21 4.35 14.70
CA SER A 158 -0.85 5.16 14.12
C SER A 158 -1.41 6.13 15.12
N LYS A 159 -1.84 7.30 14.65
CA LYS A 159 -2.55 8.30 15.43
C LYS A 159 -3.80 8.72 14.66
N THR A 160 -4.94 8.67 15.33
CA THR A 160 -6.20 9.18 14.81
C THR A 160 -6.40 10.60 15.31
N MET A 161 -6.59 11.53 14.39
CA MET A 161 -6.84 12.94 14.66
C MET A 161 -8.33 13.22 14.82
N PRO A 162 -8.72 14.27 15.55
CA PRO A 162 -10.13 14.67 15.68
C PRO A 162 -10.78 15.02 14.33
N GLU A 163 -10.05 15.74 13.48
CA GLU A 163 -10.52 16.21 12.18
C GLU A 163 -9.88 15.45 11.01
N PRO A 164 -10.65 15.12 9.96
CA PRO A 164 -10.09 14.50 8.77
C PRO A 164 -9.28 15.52 7.97
N THR A 165 -8.15 15.08 7.41
CA THR A 165 -7.26 15.94 6.64
C THR A 165 -6.72 15.24 5.39
N ASP A 166 -6.32 16.07 4.45
CA ASP A 166 -5.60 15.81 3.21
C ASP A 166 -4.38 16.75 3.08
N CYS A 167 -4.09 17.54 4.13
CA CYS A 167 -3.03 18.53 4.18
C CYS A 167 -1.67 17.86 4.45
N ASP A 168 -0.69 18.14 3.59
CA ASP A 168 0.63 17.53 3.65
C ASP A 168 1.33 17.87 4.99
N GLU A 169 1.23 19.13 5.43
CA GLU A 169 1.89 19.60 6.65
C GLU A 169 1.34 18.89 7.89
N THR A 170 0.02 18.74 7.99
CA THR A 170 -0.64 18.05 9.10
C THR A 170 -0.28 16.56 9.13
N ILE A 171 -0.33 15.90 7.97
CA ILE A 171 0.01 14.47 7.87
C ILE A 171 1.49 14.26 8.24
N PHE A 172 2.38 15.12 7.75
CA PHE A 172 3.81 15.03 8.01
C PHE A 172 4.13 15.26 9.48
N ALA A 173 3.52 16.27 10.12
CA ALA A 173 3.71 16.53 11.54
C ALA A 173 3.37 15.28 12.38
N VAL A 174 2.23 14.64 12.12
CA VAL A 174 1.84 13.41 12.82
C VAL A 174 2.78 12.25 12.50
N ALA A 175 3.17 12.07 11.24
CA ALA A 175 4.09 11.00 10.86
C ALA A 175 5.47 11.16 11.52
N ARG A 176 5.94 12.41 11.67
CA ARG A 176 7.19 12.74 12.38
C ARG A 176 7.06 12.44 13.87
N ASP A 177 5.98 12.84 14.53
CA ASP A 177 5.77 12.54 15.94
C ASP A 177 5.74 11.02 16.19
N LEU A 178 5.12 10.26 15.29
CA LEU A 178 5.11 8.80 15.32
C LEU A 178 6.51 8.20 15.14
N LEU A 179 7.37 8.84 14.33
CA LEU A 179 8.76 8.41 14.14
C LEU A 179 9.59 8.69 15.39
N GLU A 180 9.41 9.84 16.03
CA GLU A 180 10.11 10.17 17.29
C GLU A 180 9.74 9.21 18.43
N ALA A 181 8.47 8.78 18.49
CA ALA A 181 8.00 7.82 19.49
C ALA A 181 8.52 6.37 19.28
N VAL A 182 9.22 6.10 18.18
CA VAL A 182 9.77 4.79 17.85
C VAL A 182 11.25 4.74 18.21
N SER A 183 11.71 3.65 18.83
CA SER A 183 13.14 3.40 19.01
C SER A 183 13.80 2.96 17.70
N LEU A 184 14.94 3.55 17.37
CA LEU A 184 15.79 3.14 16.23
C LEU A 184 16.99 2.34 16.72
N ASP A 185 16.72 1.24 17.43
CA ASP A 185 17.77 0.33 17.92
C ASP A 185 18.54 -0.38 16.79
N ARG A 186 18.00 -0.31 15.57
CA ARG A 186 18.54 -0.93 14.36
C ARG A 186 18.31 -0.01 13.16
N PRO A 187 19.18 -0.07 12.13
CA PRO A 187 18.94 0.62 10.87
C PRO A 187 17.61 0.19 10.22
N ALA A 188 16.93 1.16 9.61
CA ALA A 188 15.69 0.96 8.89
C ALA A 188 15.95 0.59 7.42
N ARG A 189 15.30 -0.48 6.97
CA ARG A 189 15.25 -0.95 5.57
C ARG A 189 14.13 -0.29 4.76
N LEU A 190 13.03 0.10 5.42
CA LEU A 190 11.87 0.72 4.79
C LEU A 190 11.20 1.71 5.74
N VAL A 191 10.75 2.84 5.20
CA VAL A 191 9.85 3.78 5.87
C VAL A 191 8.64 4.09 4.99
N GLY A 192 7.47 4.22 5.61
CA GLY A 192 6.19 4.43 4.93
C GLY A 192 5.23 5.29 5.75
N VAL A 193 4.39 6.05 5.06
CA VAL A 193 3.24 6.75 5.65
C VAL A 193 1.96 6.39 4.91
N GLY A 194 0.87 6.22 5.66
CA GLY A 194 -0.45 5.99 5.12
C GLY A 194 -1.54 6.77 5.85
N VAL A 195 -2.60 7.10 5.14
CA VAL A 195 -3.81 7.74 5.68
C VAL A 195 -5.00 6.81 5.46
N SER A 196 -5.83 6.67 6.48
CA SER A 196 -7.06 5.88 6.47
C SER A 196 -8.16 6.56 7.31
N GLY A 197 -9.28 5.88 7.52
CA GLY A 197 -10.45 6.46 8.19
C GLY A 197 -11.07 7.56 7.33
N PHE A 198 -11.30 7.26 6.05
CA PHE A 198 -11.88 8.21 5.12
C PHE A 198 -13.32 8.50 5.46
N HIS A 199 -13.63 9.79 5.53
CA HIS A 199 -15.01 10.27 5.56
C HIS A 199 -15.37 10.77 4.16
N ALA A 200 -16.63 10.56 3.76
CA ALA A 200 -17.13 11.22 2.57
C ALA A 200 -17.05 12.72 2.84
N VAL A 201 -16.24 13.43 2.04
CA VAL A 201 -16.25 14.88 2.04
C VAL A 201 -17.59 15.27 1.41
N GLN A 202 -18.64 15.37 2.23
CA GLN A 202 -19.76 16.24 1.89
C GLN A 202 -19.13 17.63 1.89
N VAL A 203 -18.70 18.09 0.71
CA VAL A 203 -18.44 19.51 0.49
C VAL A 203 -19.81 20.16 0.58
N GLN A 204 -20.27 20.41 1.79
CA GLN A 204 -21.20 21.51 1.99
C GLN A 204 -20.29 22.74 1.84
N PRO A 205 -20.43 23.54 0.78
CA PRO A 205 -19.79 24.84 0.77
C PRO A 205 -20.36 25.53 2.01
N SER A 206 -19.51 25.86 2.98
CA SER A 206 -19.95 26.71 4.07
C SER A 206 -20.49 27.98 3.41
N LEU A 207 -21.81 28.17 3.51
CA LEU A 207 -22.52 29.36 3.00
C LEU A 207 -22.08 30.65 3.71
N TRP A 208 -21.16 30.51 4.66
CA TRP A 208 -20.53 31.55 5.44
C TRP A 208 -19.06 31.56 5.03
N TYR A 209 -18.68 32.59 4.27
CA TYR A 209 -17.29 33.00 4.16
C TYR A 209 -16.87 33.48 5.55
N ASP A 210 -16.22 32.60 6.30
CA ASP A 210 -15.60 32.96 7.55
C ASP A 210 -14.13 33.32 7.28
N PRO A 211 -13.76 34.60 7.24
CA PRO A 211 -12.37 35.01 7.06
C PRO A 211 -11.47 34.53 8.20
N ASP A 212 -12.02 34.03 9.32
CA ASP A 212 -11.29 33.51 10.48
C ASP A 212 -11.27 31.97 10.58
N ALA A 213 -11.97 31.24 9.70
CA ALA A 213 -11.65 29.84 9.40
C ALA A 213 -10.25 29.66 8.76
N SER A 214 -9.53 30.78 8.62
CA SER A 214 -8.12 30.98 8.28
C SER A 214 -7.15 30.53 9.39
N GLY A 215 -7.41 29.41 10.05
CA GLY A 215 -6.37 28.70 10.78
C GLY A 215 -5.23 28.29 9.84
N SER A 216 -4.01 28.12 10.36
CA SER A 216 -2.83 27.71 9.57
C SER A 216 -3.11 26.52 8.64
N ALA A 217 -3.98 25.59 9.04
CA ALA A 217 -4.40 24.43 8.24
C ALA A 217 -5.06 24.80 6.89
N GLY A 218 -5.97 25.78 6.86
CA GLY A 218 -6.65 26.21 5.63
C GLY A 218 -5.72 26.96 4.66
N ARG A 219 -4.67 27.61 5.19
CA ARG A 219 -3.60 28.23 4.39
C ARG A 219 -2.70 27.16 3.75
N TYR A 220 -2.28 26.16 4.53
CA TYR A 220 -1.46 25.06 4.02
C TYR A 220 -2.19 24.23 2.96
N ARG A 221 -3.46 23.90 3.16
CA ARG A 221 -4.25 23.17 2.14
C ARG A 221 -4.33 23.93 0.81
N ARG A 222 -4.52 25.26 0.83
CA ARG A 222 -4.51 26.10 -0.37
C ARG A 222 -3.15 26.09 -1.07
N LEU A 223 -2.07 26.16 -0.29
CA LEU A 223 -0.70 26.04 -0.80
C LEU A 223 -0.46 24.67 -1.45
N ASP A 224 -0.91 23.59 -0.82
CA ASP A 224 -0.79 22.23 -1.35
C ASP A 224 -1.48 22.11 -2.71
N GLY A 225 -2.71 22.63 -2.84
CA GLY A 225 -3.45 22.67 -4.11
C GLY A 225 -2.75 23.47 -5.20
N ALA A 226 -2.13 24.61 -4.85
CA ALA A 226 -1.35 25.41 -5.80
C ALA A 226 -0.09 24.68 -6.26
N ILE A 227 0.65 24.03 -5.34
CA ILE A 227 1.83 23.22 -5.66
C ILE A 227 1.44 22.06 -6.59
N ASP A 228 0.32 21.40 -6.32
CA ASP A 228 -0.16 20.30 -7.16
C ASP A 228 -0.51 20.77 -8.57
N ALA A 229 -1.21 21.90 -8.72
CA ALA A 229 -1.55 22.48 -10.02
C ALA A 229 -0.29 22.83 -10.85
N ILE A 230 0.75 23.36 -10.20
CA ILE A 230 2.03 23.66 -10.85
C ILE A 230 2.71 22.35 -11.29
N ARG A 231 2.74 21.33 -10.42
CA ARG A 231 3.32 20.02 -10.75
C ARG A 231 2.57 19.28 -11.86
N ASP A 232 1.26 19.50 -11.98
CA ASP A 232 0.45 18.97 -13.08
C ASP A 232 0.79 19.64 -14.42
N ARG A 233 1.09 20.95 -14.41
CA ARG A 233 1.39 21.72 -15.62
C ARG A 233 2.86 21.68 -16.06
N PHE A 234 3.80 21.65 -15.12
CA PHE A 234 5.24 21.84 -15.40
C PHE A 234 6.11 20.65 -14.98
N GLY A 235 5.51 19.57 -14.45
CA GLY A 235 6.24 18.38 -14.01
C GLY A 235 6.69 18.44 -12.55
N ARG A 236 7.15 17.29 -12.03
CA ARG A 236 7.44 17.10 -10.60
C ARG A 236 8.65 17.89 -10.09
N GLU A 237 9.63 18.12 -10.95
CA GLU A 237 10.87 18.84 -10.60
C GLU A 237 10.67 20.35 -10.50
N ALA A 238 9.54 20.87 -10.99
CA ALA A 238 9.30 22.32 -11.10
C ALA A 238 9.24 23.03 -9.72
N ILE A 239 8.79 22.33 -8.66
CA ILE A 239 8.73 22.89 -7.29
C ILE A 239 9.08 21.84 -6.24
N HIS A 240 10.05 22.22 -5.40
CA HIS A 240 10.49 21.49 -4.21
C HIS A 240 10.19 22.33 -2.96
N ARG A 241 9.59 21.73 -1.93
CA ARG A 241 9.44 22.41 -0.63
C ARG A 241 10.81 22.63 0.00
N GLY A 242 11.01 23.80 0.60
CA GLY A 242 12.29 24.21 1.22
C GLY A 242 12.89 23.22 2.24
N ARG A 243 12.07 22.37 2.87
CA ARG A 243 12.54 21.33 3.80
C ARG A 243 13.17 20.10 3.13
N LEU A 244 13.12 20.01 1.80
CA LEU A 244 13.70 18.90 1.02
C LEU A 244 15.09 19.23 0.43
N PHE A 245 15.65 20.41 0.70
CA PHE A 245 17.02 20.74 0.33
C PHE A 245 18.02 19.99 1.22
N PRO A 246 18.88 19.11 0.68
CA PRO A 246 20.17 18.86 1.30
C PRO A 246 21.01 20.13 1.17
N GLY A 247 21.81 20.44 2.19
CA GLY A 247 22.60 21.66 2.28
C GLY A 247 23.40 21.98 1.01
N VAL A 248 23.38 23.25 0.65
CA VAL A 248 24.14 23.87 -0.42
C VAL A 248 25.64 23.57 -0.27
N GLN A 249 26.22 22.90 -1.27
CA GLN A 249 27.58 23.20 -1.71
C GLN A 249 27.49 23.61 -3.18
N GLY A 250 27.35 24.92 -3.41
CA GLY A 250 27.63 25.49 -4.73
C GLY A 250 29.14 25.46 -4.98
N PRO A 251 29.61 25.14 -6.19
CA PRO A 251 31.00 25.39 -6.53
C PRO A 251 31.23 26.91 -6.53
N ARG A 252 32.16 27.37 -5.69
CA ARG A 252 32.69 28.73 -5.75
C ARG A 252 33.33 28.92 -7.13
N GLY A 253 32.80 29.87 -7.91
CA GLY A 253 33.57 30.46 -9.00
C GLY A 253 34.78 31.20 -8.42
N GLY A 254 35.94 31.02 -9.04
CA GLY A 254 37.16 31.72 -8.69
C GLY A 254 38.23 31.55 -9.75
N GLY A 255 38.40 32.57 -10.59
CA GLY A 255 39.72 33.04 -11.01
C GLY A 255 40.26 32.54 -12.35
N ALA A 256 40.13 33.39 -13.35
CA ALA A 256 41.04 33.44 -14.49
C ALA A 256 42.40 34.05 -14.08
N SER A 257 43.49 33.46 -14.58
CA SER A 257 44.82 34.02 -14.90
C SER A 257 45.71 32.80 -15.22
N GLY A 258 46.54 32.71 -16.26
CA GLY A 258 47.19 33.67 -17.12
C GLY A 258 48.64 33.22 -17.28
N GLN A 259 49.03 32.84 -18.50
CA GLN A 259 50.40 32.80 -19.06
C GLN A 259 51.50 31.96 -18.35
N SER A 260 52.02 30.96 -19.06
CA SER A 260 53.35 30.98 -19.69
C SER A 260 53.47 29.79 -20.64
#